data_AF-A0A314LEJ4-F1
#
_entry.id   AF-A0A314LEJ4-F1
#
_cell.length_a   1.000
_cell.length_b   1.000
_cell.length_c   1.000
_cell.angle_alpha   90.00
_cell.angle_beta   90.00
_cell.angle_gamma   90.00
#
_symmetry.space_group_name_H-M   'P 1'
#
loop_
_entity.id
_entity.type
_entity.pdbx_description
1 polymer ?
#
loop_
_entity_poly.entity_id
_entity_poly.type
_entity_poly.pdbx_seq_one_letter_code
_entity_poly.pdbx_strand_id
1 'polypeptide(L)'
;MGLKGKLISQIEIKGCSVVNWNYTIEGQEKVVVEAIDEEKRLVTFSAFEGHLIEQYKAFKATVHIENEGENNLVLWTIEYEKQNDEVSEPFSYLEFATNLTKDVDAHHVNQ
;
A
#
# COMPACT_ATOMS: atom_id res chain seq x y z
N MET A 1 3.49 -10.29 -23.50
CA MET A 1 3.59 -8.90 -23.00
C MET A 1 2.72 -8.86 -21.75
N GLY A 2 3.22 -8.45 -20.59
CA GLY A 2 2.41 -8.50 -19.35
C GLY A 2 1.38 -7.37 -19.33
N LEU A 3 0.15 -7.65 -18.90
CA LEU A 3 -0.84 -6.60 -18.68
C LEU A 3 -0.44 -5.73 -17.50
N LYS A 4 -0.40 -4.42 -17.72
CA LYS A 4 -0.14 -3.42 -16.68
C LYS A 4 -1.45 -2.91 -16.13
N GLY A 5 -1.49 -2.68 -14.82
CA GLY A 5 -2.65 -2.12 -14.15
C GLY A 5 -2.29 -1.24 -12.99
N LYS A 6 -3.32 -0.51 -12.51
CA LYS A 6 -3.24 0.37 -11.37
C LYS A 6 -4.55 0.26 -10.59
N LEU A 7 -4.46 -0.08 -9.31
CA LEU A 7 -5.59 -0.05 -8.39
C LEU A 7 -5.40 1.08 -7.37
N ILE A 8 -6.49 1.72 -6.96
CA ILE A 8 -6.47 2.83 -6.01
C ILE A 8 -7.57 2.60 -4.97
N SER A 9 -7.23 2.78 -3.70
CA SER A 9 -8.15 2.83 -2.56
C SER A 9 -7.96 4.16 -1.82
N GLN A 10 -9.05 4.73 -1.32
CA GLN A 10 -9.08 5.98 -0.59
C GLN A 10 -9.86 5.77 0.70
N ILE A 11 -9.26 6.14 1.84
CA ILE A 11 -9.85 5.99 3.17
C ILE A 11 -9.67 7.29 3.95
N GLU A 12 -10.75 7.79 4.52
CA GLU A 12 -10.72 8.92 5.45
C GLU A 12 -10.44 8.39 6.87
N ILE A 13 -9.47 9.00 7.57
CA ILE A 13 -9.09 8.69 8.94
C ILE A 13 -9.12 9.94 9.81
N LYS A 14 -9.44 9.78 11.10
CA LYS A 14 -9.62 10.92 12.03
C LYS A 14 -8.37 11.21 12.86
N GLY A 15 -7.50 10.22 13.09
CA GLY A 15 -6.27 10.38 13.87
C GLY A 15 -5.04 10.66 13.00
N CYS A 16 -4.21 11.63 13.39
CA CYS A 16 -2.90 11.88 12.79
C CYS A 16 -1.80 11.53 13.79
N SER A 17 -1.42 10.26 13.85
CA SER A 17 -0.30 9.79 14.68
C SER A 17 0.94 9.54 13.81
N VAL A 18 2.14 9.70 14.38
CA VAL A 18 3.36 9.14 13.81
C VAL A 18 3.26 7.62 13.93
N VAL A 19 3.00 6.92 12.82
CA VAL A 19 2.84 5.47 12.81
C VAL A 19 4.17 4.82 12.42
N ASN A 20 4.79 4.13 13.38
CA ASN A 20 5.93 3.25 13.09
C ASN A 20 5.39 1.87 12.72
N TRP A 21 5.39 1.57 11.42
CA TRP A 21 4.92 0.28 10.90
C TRP A 21 6.05 -0.75 10.90
N ASN A 22 5.90 -1.79 11.72
CA ASN A 22 6.63 -3.04 11.53
C ASN A 22 5.60 -4.10 11.11
N TYR A 23 5.58 -4.47 9.84
CA TYR A 23 4.72 -5.54 9.35
C TYR A 23 5.57 -6.67 8.75
N THR A 24 5.11 -7.90 8.93
CA THR A 24 5.63 -9.08 8.24
C THR A 24 4.57 -9.51 7.25
N ILE A 25 4.88 -9.51 5.96
CA ILE A 25 3.99 -10.12 4.96
C ILE A 25 4.16 -11.63 5.12
N GLU A 26 3.07 -12.40 5.20
CA GLU A 26 3.16 -13.87 5.20
C GLU A 26 3.79 -14.33 3.87
N GLY A 27 5.00 -14.88 3.96
CA GLY A 27 5.88 -15.10 2.81
C GLY A 27 7.25 -14.45 3.04
N GLN A 28 8.26 -14.82 2.25
CA GLN A 28 9.55 -14.12 2.26
C GLN A 28 9.53 -12.97 1.25
N GLU A 29 8.52 -12.11 1.31
CA GLU A 29 8.49 -10.90 0.48
C GLU A 29 9.63 -9.98 0.91
N LYS A 30 10.49 -9.59 -0.04
CA LYS A 30 11.44 -8.51 0.16
C LYS A 30 10.99 -7.31 -0.62
N VAL A 31 10.71 -6.24 0.13
CA VAL A 31 10.35 -4.94 -0.39
C VAL A 31 11.48 -3.95 -0.12
N VAL A 32 11.66 -3.00 -1.03
CA VAL A 32 12.55 -1.86 -0.85
C VAL A 32 11.72 -0.58 -0.84
N VAL A 33 12.12 0.39 -0.03
CA VAL A 33 11.59 1.75 -0.13
C VAL A 33 12.24 2.42 -1.35
N GLU A 34 11.46 2.70 -2.38
CA GLU A 34 11.96 3.35 -3.59
C GLU A 34 11.92 4.87 -3.49
N ALA A 35 10.92 5.42 -2.80
CA ALA A 35 10.75 6.86 -2.67
C ALA A 35 10.11 7.20 -1.31
N ILE A 36 10.61 8.29 -0.72
CA ILE A 36 9.99 9.00 0.40
C ILE A 36 9.93 10.46 -0.02
N ASP A 37 8.74 11.05 0.04
CA ASP A 37 8.52 12.48 -0.16
C ASP A 37 7.82 13.00 1.09
N GLU A 38 8.60 13.60 2.00
CA GLU A 38 8.09 14.08 3.29
C GLU A 38 7.14 15.27 3.12
N GLU A 39 7.39 16.14 2.14
CA GLU A 39 6.54 17.29 1.84
C GLU A 39 5.16 16.83 1.36
N LYS A 40 5.13 15.79 0.52
CA LYS A 40 3.88 15.18 0.06
C LYS A 40 3.33 14.11 1.01
N ARG A 41 4.02 13.78 2.11
CA ARG A 41 3.65 12.67 3.01
C ARG A 41 3.38 11.37 2.23
N LEU A 42 4.33 11.00 1.38
CA LEU A 42 4.22 9.89 0.44
C LEU A 42 5.37 8.91 0.61
N VAL A 43 5.08 7.61 0.58
CA VAL A 43 6.08 6.54 0.55
C VAL A 43 5.71 5.53 -0.52
N THR A 44 6.70 5.14 -1.34
CA THR A 44 6.57 4.09 -2.35
C THR A 44 7.48 2.91 -2.02
N PHE A 45 6.89 1.73 -2.03
CA PHE A 45 7.55 0.44 -1.84
C PHE A 45 7.52 -0.35 -3.15
N SER A 46 8.59 -1.08 -3.44
CA SER A 46 8.61 -2.05 -4.53
C SER A 46 9.06 -3.42 -4.06
N ALA A 47 8.34 -4.46 -4.47
CA ALA A 47 8.73 -5.84 -4.24
C ALA A 47 9.81 -6.26 -5.24
N PHE A 48 10.83 -6.98 -4.77
CA PHE A 48 11.91 -7.49 -5.62
C PHE A 48 12.27 -8.96 -5.37
N GLU A 49 11.82 -9.55 -4.27
CA GLU A 49 11.84 -11.01 -4.05
C GLU A 49 10.56 -11.44 -3.33
N GLY A 50 10.19 -12.72 -3.47
CA GLY A 50 9.01 -13.31 -2.86
C GLY A 50 7.88 -13.63 -3.83
N HIS A 51 6.76 -14.07 -3.30
CA HIS A 51 5.58 -14.51 -4.03
C HIS A 51 4.95 -13.40 -4.89
N LEU A 52 5.10 -12.13 -4.51
CA LEU A 52 4.61 -11.02 -5.33
C LEU A 52 5.30 -11.00 -6.70
N ILE A 53 6.62 -11.19 -6.73
CA ILE A 53 7.37 -11.14 -7.99
C ILE A 53 7.24 -12.43 -8.83
N GLU A 54 6.76 -13.52 -8.23
CA GLU A 54 6.39 -14.76 -8.93
C GLU A 54 5.09 -14.58 -9.74
N GLN A 55 4.17 -13.72 -9.26
CA GLN A 55 2.90 -13.42 -9.92
C GLN A 55 2.96 -12.16 -10.80
N TYR A 56 3.71 -11.16 -10.35
CA TYR A 56 3.80 -9.84 -10.99
C TYR A 56 5.24 -9.53 -11.36
N LYS A 57 5.52 -9.17 -12.62
CA LYS A 57 6.86 -8.75 -13.06
C LYS A 57 7.33 -7.47 -12.36
N ALA A 58 6.38 -6.63 -11.99
CA ALA A 58 6.60 -5.44 -11.20
C ALA A 58 5.41 -5.28 -10.27
N PHE A 59 5.67 -4.92 -9.02
CA PHE A 59 4.65 -4.64 -8.02
C PHE A 59 5.11 -3.50 -7.13
N LYS A 60 4.40 -2.38 -7.17
CA LYS A 60 4.66 -1.18 -6.38
C LYS A 60 3.44 -0.83 -5.56
N ALA A 61 3.65 -0.48 -4.29
CA ALA A 61 2.61 0.04 -3.42
C ALA A 61 3.03 1.44 -2.95
N THR A 62 2.15 2.41 -3.12
CA THR A 62 2.36 3.79 -2.67
C THR A 62 1.27 4.16 -1.68
N VAL A 63 1.67 4.66 -0.52
CA VAL A 63 0.79 5.32 0.44
C VAL A 63 1.03 6.82 0.35
N HIS A 64 -0.05 7.58 0.19
CA HIS A 64 -0.03 9.05 0.14
C HIS A 64 -1.05 9.58 1.14
N ILE A 65 -0.67 10.54 1.97
CA ILE A 65 -1.55 11.13 2.98
C ILE A 65 -1.81 12.59 2.65
N GLU A 66 -3.07 12.90 2.33
CA GLU A 66 -3.55 14.25 2.09
C GLU A 66 -4.32 14.77 3.33
N ASN A 67 -4.27 16.07 3.57
CA ASN A 67 -5.11 16.70 4.60
C ASN A 67 -6.47 17.04 4.00
N GLU A 68 -7.55 16.58 4.63
CA GLU A 68 -8.92 16.87 4.22
C GLU A 68 -9.67 17.53 5.40
N GLY A 69 -9.48 18.84 5.55
CA GLY A 69 -10.07 19.61 6.66
C GLY A 69 -9.50 19.20 8.02
N GLU A 70 -10.37 18.69 8.90
CA GLU A 70 -9.98 18.16 10.21
C GLU A 70 -9.53 16.69 10.17
N ASN A 71 -9.77 16.00 9.04
CA ASN A 71 -9.44 14.59 8.85
C ASN A 71 -8.25 14.44 7.89
N ASN A 72 -7.70 13.23 7.82
CA ASN A 72 -6.68 12.88 6.84
C ASN A 72 -7.25 11.88 5.84
N LEU A 73 -6.79 11.99 4.60
CA LEU A 73 -7.13 11.08 3.53
C LEU A 73 -5.92 10.23 3.19
N VAL A 74 -6.04 8.92 3.38
CA VAL A 74 -5.00 7.96 3.01
C VAL A 74 -5.36 7.34 1.66
N LEU A 75 -4.47 7.55 0.68
CA LEU A 75 -4.58 6.96 -0.64
C LEU A 75 -3.55 5.83 -0.79
N TRP A 76 -4.06 4.62 -0.97
CA TRP A 76 -3.24 3.47 -1.37
C TRP A 76 -3.32 3.29 -2.87
N THR A 77 -2.16 3.23 -3.53
CA THR A 77 -2.03 2.95 -4.96
C THR A 77 -1.19 1.70 -5.14
N ILE A 78 -1.69 0.72 -5.89
CA ILE A 78 -0.92 -0.45 -6.32
C ILE A 78 -0.73 -0.40 -7.82
N GLU A 79 0.52 -0.33 -8.27
CA GLU A 79 0.90 -0.40 -9.68
C GLU A 79 1.58 -1.73 -9.95
N TYR A 80 1.16 -2.44 -10.99
CA TYR A 80 1.62 -3.80 -11.24
C TYR A 80 1.71 -4.13 -12.73
N GLU A 81 2.57 -5.08 -13.05
CA GLU A 81 2.61 -5.76 -14.34
C GLU A 81 2.46 -7.27 -14.11
N LYS A 82 1.41 -7.88 -14.65
CA LYS A 82 1.18 -9.32 -14.51
C LYS A 82 2.23 -10.13 -15.25
N GLN A 83 2.60 -11.29 -14.71
CA GLN A 83 3.43 -12.26 -15.44
C GLN A 83 2.74 -12.73 -16.73
N ASN A 84 1.45 -13.04 -16.65
CA ASN A 84 0.58 -13.46 -17.75
C ASN A 84 -0.90 -13.11 -17.45
N ASP A 85 -1.80 -13.37 -18.40
CA ASP A 85 -3.20 -12.96 -18.31
C ASP A 85 -4.05 -13.79 -17.33
N GLU A 86 -3.54 -14.93 -16.84
CA GLU A 86 -4.21 -15.78 -15.84
C GLU A 86 -4.03 -15.24 -14.41
N VAL A 87 -3.04 -14.37 -14.20
CA VAL A 87 -2.79 -13.74 -12.90
C VAL A 87 -3.95 -12.80 -12.57
N SER A 88 -4.49 -12.94 -11.37
CA SER A 88 -5.58 -12.09 -10.88
C SER A 88 -5.11 -10.67 -10.59
N GLU A 89 -6.03 -9.72 -10.61
CA GLU A 89 -5.74 -8.36 -10.12
C GLU A 89 -5.43 -8.40 -8.62
N PRO A 90 -4.55 -7.53 -8.10
CA PRO A 90 -4.10 -7.56 -6.71
C PRO A 90 -5.11 -6.94 -5.72
N PHE A 91 -6.41 -7.20 -5.89
CA PHE A 91 -7.47 -6.64 -5.04
C PHE A 91 -7.32 -7.01 -3.57
N SER A 92 -6.89 -8.25 -3.28
CA SER A 92 -6.66 -8.71 -1.90
C SER A 92 -5.54 -7.93 -1.20
N TYR A 93 -4.48 -7.56 -1.92
CA TYR A 93 -3.41 -6.73 -1.37
C TYR A 93 -3.86 -5.29 -1.10
N LEU A 94 -4.71 -4.74 -1.98
CA LEU A 94 -5.30 -3.41 -1.77
C LEU A 94 -6.25 -3.40 -0.56
N GLU A 95 -7.05 -4.46 -0.40
CA GLU A 95 -7.93 -4.67 0.74
C GLU A 95 -7.13 -4.83 2.03
N PHE A 96 -6.05 -5.62 2.01
CA PHE A 96 -5.13 -5.76 3.13
C PHE A 96 -4.57 -4.40 3.58
N ALA A 97 -4.01 -3.60 2.66
CA ALA A 97 -3.47 -2.27 2.97
C ALA A 97 -4.55 -1.32 3.52
N THR A 98 -5.77 -1.43 2.99
CA THR A 98 -6.94 -0.68 3.46
C THR A 98 -7.32 -1.06 4.88
N ASN A 99 -7.41 -2.35 5.19
CA ASN A 99 -7.79 -2.84 6.52
C ASN A 99 -6.69 -2.54 7.55
N LEU A 100 -5.43 -2.71 7.17
CA LEU A 100 -4.28 -2.32 7.98
C LEU A 100 -4.37 -0.84 8.41
N THR A 101 -4.71 0.04 7.47
CA THR A 101 -4.88 1.49 7.74
C THR A 101 -6.03 1.75 8.72
N LYS A 102 -7.16 1.06 8.55
CA LYS A 102 -8.32 1.17 9.46
C LYS A 102 -7.99 0.68 10.87
N ASP A 103 -7.26 -0.43 10.99
CA ASP A 103 -6.86 -0.98 12.28
C ASP A 103 -5.98 0.03 13.03
N VAL A 104 -5.06 0.70 12.34
CA VAL A 104 -4.27 1.77 12.93
C VAL A 104 -5.12 2.99 13.32
N ASP A 105 -6.07 3.44 12.51
CA ASP A 105 -6.98 4.53 12.93
C ASP A 105 -7.80 4.13 14.17
N ALA A 106 -8.35 2.91 14.19
CA ALA A 106 -9.17 2.39 15.29
C ALA A 106 -8.39 2.24 16.61
N HIS A 107 -7.13 1.82 16.53
CA HIS A 107 -6.26 1.69 17.71
C HIS A 107 -5.94 3.03 18.39
N HIS A 108 -6.19 4.17 17.74
CA HIS A 108 -5.89 5.50 18.28
C HIS A 108 -7.12 6.30 18.75
N VAL A 109 -8.34 5.77 18.62
CA VAL A 109 -9.57 6.42 19.15
C VAL A 109 -9.77 6.17 20.66
N ASN A 110 -8.94 5.33 21.30
CA ASN A 110 -9.07 4.94 22.71
C ASN A 110 -7.85 5.31 23.61
N GLN A 111 -7.04 6.30 23.22
CA GLN A 111 -6.02 6.92 24.09
C GLN A 111 -6.31 8.41 24.25
#